data_AF-A0A1Y3B1Z2-F1
#
_entry.id   AF-A0A1Y3B1Z2-F1
#
_cell.length_a   1.000
_cell.length_b   1.000
_cell.length_c   1.000
_cell.angle_alpha   90.00
_cell.angle_beta   90.00
_cell.angle_gamma   90.00
#
_symmetry.space_group_name_H-M   'P 1'
#
loop_
_entity.id
_entity.type
_entity.pdbx_description
1 polymer ?
#
loop_
_entity_poly.entity_id
_entity_poly.type
_entity_poly.pdbx_seq_one_letter_code
_entity_poly.pdbx_strand_id
1 'polypeptide(L)'
;SSLWVAVRNRGCQFLGPAIQEEVLKLVILALGDGTQLTRKVLVLYILQRMEKIYPLQATKTSVGHVVQILYRASCFEIIKRQGESCLMQLKEQYRKYDDLRREHDAQIISISLESGIRLSPEQWSSLLYGDQRHKSHMQSIIDKLNATNPPFDRLVDQLAKTLAEEQDCVHLADTIVHFRSLVQFDQHIDEENTCCFSNIIIAIDSIIFIVTRMITFITYIYGQTGTYSLYKNPMKNHFI
;
A
#
# COMPACT_ATOMS: atom_id res chain seq x y z
N SER A 1 -4.69 -16.82 1.53
CA SER A 1 -3.52 -15.92 1.71
C SER A 1 -3.99 -14.58 2.27
N SER A 2 -3.31 -14.06 3.29
CA SER A 2 -3.56 -12.77 3.94
C SER A 2 -3.46 -11.58 2.97
N LEU A 3 -2.58 -11.66 1.97
CA LEU A 3 -2.42 -10.63 0.93
C LEU A 3 -3.74 -10.33 0.22
N TRP A 4 -4.41 -11.37 -0.29
CA TRP A 4 -5.62 -11.19 -1.08
C TRP A 4 -6.80 -10.68 -0.23
N VAL A 5 -6.79 -10.94 1.08
CA VAL A 5 -7.73 -10.32 2.02
C VAL A 5 -7.45 -8.83 2.13
N ALA A 6 -6.19 -8.42 2.32
CA ALA A 6 -5.79 -7.01 2.38
C ALA A 6 -6.13 -6.22 1.10
N VAL A 7 -5.96 -6.85 -0.08
CA VAL A 7 -6.36 -6.29 -1.37
C VAL A 7 -7.88 -6.11 -1.45
N ARG A 8 -8.67 -7.14 -1.09
CA ARG A 8 -10.14 -7.06 -1.09
C ARG A 8 -10.70 -6.04 -0.11
N ASN A 9 -10.09 -5.87 1.06
CA ASN A 9 -10.49 -4.87 2.05
C ASN A 9 -10.37 -3.43 1.54
N ARG A 10 -9.61 -3.20 0.46
CA ARG A 10 -9.50 -1.90 -0.24
C ARG A 10 -10.40 -1.80 -1.47
N GLY A 11 -11.38 -2.69 -1.62
CA GLY A 11 -12.28 -2.76 -2.79
C GLY A 11 -11.55 -3.13 -4.09
N CYS A 12 -10.39 -3.80 -3.97
CA CYS A 12 -9.53 -4.17 -5.08
C CYS A 12 -9.53 -5.69 -5.29
N GLN A 13 -9.16 -6.15 -6.48
CA GLN A 13 -9.07 -7.58 -6.77
C GLN A 13 -8.01 -7.86 -7.84
N PHE A 14 -7.22 -8.90 -7.61
CA PHE A 14 -6.33 -9.51 -8.59
C PHE A 14 -6.96 -10.82 -9.07
N LEU A 15 -7.10 -10.99 -10.38
CA LEU A 15 -7.85 -12.12 -10.97
C LEU A 15 -6.97 -13.31 -11.37
N GLY A 16 -5.69 -13.27 -11.02
CA GLY A 16 -4.68 -14.22 -11.48
C GLY A 16 -3.93 -13.70 -12.72
N PRO A 17 -2.72 -14.22 -13.00
CA PRO A 17 -1.80 -13.62 -13.98
C PRO A 17 -2.42 -13.39 -15.36
N ALA A 18 -2.98 -14.43 -15.98
CA ALA A 18 -3.52 -14.35 -17.34
C ALA A 18 -4.74 -13.41 -17.45
N ILE A 19 -5.70 -13.55 -16.53
CA ILE A 19 -6.92 -12.73 -16.55
C ILE A 19 -6.57 -11.26 -16.27
N GLN A 20 -5.65 -11.01 -15.34
CA GLN A 20 -5.22 -9.65 -15.02
C GLN A 20 -4.55 -8.96 -16.20
N GLU A 21 -3.64 -9.66 -16.89
CA GLU A 21 -2.98 -9.16 -18.09
C GLU A 21 -3.99 -8.75 -19.16
N GLU A 22 -4.97 -9.60 -19.45
CA GLU A 22 -5.99 -9.31 -20.45
C GLU A 22 -6.88 -8.12 -20.05
N VAL A 23 -7.28 -8.00 -18.77
CA VAL A 23 -8.01 -6.82 -18.30
C VAL A 23 -7.20 -5.53 -18.51
N LEU A 24 -5.90 -5.54 -18.20
CA LEU A 24 -5.05 -4.36 -18.37
C LEU A 24 -4.86 -4.00 -19.85
N LYS A 25 -4.67 -4.98 -20.73
CA LYS A 25 -4.64 -4.75 -22.19
C LYS A 25 -5.94 -4.13 -22.69
N LEU A 26 -7.10 -4.56 -22.18
CA LEU A 26 -8.38 -3.99 -22.54
C LEU A 26 -8.58 -2.57 -22.00
N VAL A 27 -8.01 -2.23 -20.84
CA VAL A 27 -7.98 -0.84 -20.35
C VAL A 27 -7.17 0.04 -21.31
N ILE A 28 -5.99 -0.42 -21.73
CA ILE A 28 -5.15 0.28 -22.72
C ILE A 28 -5.91 0.43 -24.05
N LEU A 29 -6.58 -0.63 -24.52
CA LEU A 29 -7.35 -0.56 -25.76
C LEU A 29 -8.51 0.44 -25.68
N ALA A 30 -9.12 0.60 -24.50
CA ALA A 30 -10.26 1.49 -24.29
C ALA A 30 -9.88 2.97 -24.10
N LEU A 31 -8.70 3.25 -23.52
CA LEU A 31 -8.32 4.58 -23.05
C LEU A 31 -6.94 5.06 -23.54
N GLY A 32 -6.19 4.21 -24.24
CA GLY A 32 -4.80 4.42 -24.62
C GLY A 32 -4.59 5.49 -25.69
N ASP A 33 -5.64 5.87 -26.42
CA ASP A 33 -5.66 7.01 -27.34
C ASP A 33 -6.06 8.33 -26.66
N GLY A 34 -6.28 8.31 -25.33
CA GLY A 34 -6.78 9.46 -24.58
C GLY A 34 -8.31 9.54 -24.54
N THR A 35 -9.04 8.51 -24.98
CA THR A 35 -10.49 8.43 -24.78
C THR A 35 -10.87 8.59 -23.31
N GLN A 36 -12.02 9.24 -23.08
CA GLN A 36 -12.56 9.51 -21.75
C GLN A 36 -13.82 8.67 -21.53
N LEU A 37 -13.80 7.76 -20.55
CA LEU A 37 -14.95 6.91 -20.23
C LEU A 37 -15.37 7.09 -18.77
N THR A 38 -16.66 6.98 -18.49
CA THR A 38 -17.09 6.76 -17.10
C THR A 38 -16.66 5.37 -16.64
N ARG A 39 -16.50 5.19 -15.32
CA ARG A 39 -16.19 3.87 -14.73
C ARG A 39 -17.17 2.78 -15.20
N LYS A 40 -18.47 3.10 -15.26
CA LYS A 40 -19.51 2.15 -15.69
C LYS A 40 -19.27 1.69 -17.14
N VAL A 41 -18.98 2.62 -18.04
CA VAL A 41 -18.76 2.30 -19.46
C VAL A 41 -17.48 1.50 -19.65
N LEU A 42 -16.38 1.87 -18.97
CA LEU A 42 -15.12 1.11 -19.01
C LEU A 42 -15.30 -0.33 -18.51
N VAL A 43 -15.97 -0.52 -17.38
CA VAL A 43 -16.23 -1.86 -16.82
C VAL A 43 -17.05 -2.71 -17.80
N LEU A 44 -18.09 -2.14 -18.41
CA LEU A 44 -18.90 -2.86 -19.40
C LEU A 44 -18.10 -3.19 -20.67
N TYR A 45 -17.26 -2.26 -21.15
CA TYR A 45 -16.39 -2.47 -22.30
C TYR A 45 -15.46 -3.68 -22.11
N ILE A 46 -14.83 -3.77 -20.93
CA ILE A 46 -13.92 -4.88 -20.58
C ILE A 46 -14.73 -6.17 -20.43
N LEU A 47 -15.83 -6.12 -19.66
CA LEU A 47 -16.63 -7.29 -19.34
C LEU A 47 -17.17 -7.99 -20.59
N GLN A 48 -17.70 -7.25 -21.57
CA GLN A 48 -18.22 -7.80 -22.82
C GLN A 48 -17.18 -8.62 -23.62
N ARG A 49 -15.89 -8.28 -23.48
CA ARG A 49 -14.79 -9.01 -24.12
C ARG A 49 -14.30 -10.18 -23.27
N MET A 50 -14.34 -10.04 -21.94
CA MET A 50 -13.89 -11.07 -21.01
C MET A 50 -14.90 -12.19 -20.78
N GLU A 51 -16.21 -11.92 -20.76
CA GLU A 51 -17.25 -12.91 -20.41
C GLU A 51 -17.28 -14.12 -21.35
N LYS A 52 -16.84 -13.97 -22.61
CA LYS A 52 -16.76 -15.07 -23.57
C LYS A 52 -15.63 -16.06 -23.25
N ILE A 53 -14.59 -15.60 -22.56
CA ILE A 53 -13.34 -16.34 -22.33
C ILE A 53 -13.24 -16.78 -20.86
N TYR A 54 -13.69 -15.94 -19.92
CA TYR A 54 -13.59 -16.13 -18.47
C TYR A 54 -14.91 -15.89 -17.73
N PRO A 55 -16.00 -16.62 -18.07
CA PRO A 55 -17.36 -16.32 -17.60
C PRO A 55 -17.54 -16.41 -16.08
N LEU A 56 -16.77 -17.24 -15.38
CA LEU A 56 -16.89 -17.41 -13.93
C LEU A 56 -16.09 -16.38 -13.14
N GLN A 57 -15.02 -15.84 -13.73
CA GLN A 57 -14.06 -14.96 -13.05
C GLN A 57 -14.30 -13.48 -13.38
N ALA A 58 -14.75 -13.17 -14.61
CA ALA A 58 -15.01 -11.82 -15.08
C ALA A 58 -16.49 -11.46 -14.86
N THR A 59 -16.74 -10.68 -13.81
CA THR A 59 -18.06 -10.11 -13.47
C THR A 59 -17.95 -8.59 -13.42
N LYS A 60 -19.08 -7.88 -13.47
CA LYS A 60 -19.11 -6.42 -13.27
C LYS A 60 -18.35 -6.00 -12.02
N THR A 61 -18.54 -6.74 -10.92
CA THR A 61 -17.90 -6.48 -9.63
C THR A 61 -16.40 -6.73 -9.67
N SER A 62 -15.97 -7.90 -10.16
CA SER A 62 -14.55 -8.26 -10.17
C SER A 62 -13.72 -7.38 -11.11
N VAL A 63 -14.24 -7.06 -12.31
CA VAL A 63 -13.63 -6.08 -13.22
C VAL A 63 -13.62 -4.69 -12.61
N GLY A 64 -14.71 -4.28 -11.96
CA GLY A 64 -14.78 -3.01 -11.23
C GLY A 64 -13.72 -2.89 -10.14
N HIS A 65 -13.39 -3.98 -9.45
CA HIS A 65 -12.33 -4.03 -8.46
C HIS A 65 -10.91 -4.02 -9.06
N VAL A 66 -10.71 -4.55 -10.28
CA VAL A 66 -9.44 -4.36 -11.00
C VAL A 66 -9.26 -2.89 -11.38
N VAL A 67 -10.29 -2.25 -11.93
CA VAL A 67 -10.25 -0.80 -12.24
C VAL A 67 -10.02 0.04 -10.96
N GLN A 68 -10.48 -0.44 -9.80
CA GLN A 68 -10.22 0.21 -8.52
C GLN A 68 -8.74 0.24 -8.16
N ILE A 69 -7.95 -0.78 -8.53
CA ILE A 69 -6.49 -0.78 -8.32
C ILE A 69 -5.87 0.39 -9.08
N LEU A 70 -6.18 0.52 -10.37
CA LEU A 70 -5.66 1.60 -11.22
C LEU A 70 -6.10 2.99 -10.74
N TYR A 71 -7.31 3.10 -10.19
CA TYR A 71 -7.78 4.34 -9.57
C TYR A 71 -6.95 4.70 -8.33
N ARG A 72 -6.68 3.74 -7.44
CA ARG A 72 -5.84 3.96 -6.25
C ARG A 72 -4.40 4.27 -6.62
N ALA A 73 -3.90 3.63 -7.67
CA ALA A 73 -2.59 3.86 -8.26
C ALA A 73 -2.47 5.23 -8.97
N SER A 74 -3.54 6.05 -8.96
CA SER A 74 -3.56 7.36 -9.60
C SER A 74 -3.26 7.31 -11.10
N CYS A 75 -3.63 6.22 -11.78
CA CYS A 75 -3.41 6.07 -13.23
C CYS A 75 -4.33 6.96 -14.08
N PHE A 76 -5.42 7.46 -13.49
CA PHE A 76 -6.43 8.24 -14.21
C PHE A 76 -6.38 9.72 -13.87
N GLU A 77 -6.66 10.54 -14.87
CA GLU A 77 -7.16 11.90 -14.67
C GLU A 77 -8.69 11.86 -14.54
N ILE A 78 -9.23 12.55 -13.55
CA ILE A 78 -10.66 12.52 -13.21
C ILE A 78 -11.30 13.85 -13.59
N ILE A 79 -12.17 13.81 -14.60
CA ILE A 79 -12.86 14.98 -15.12
C ILE A 79 -14.27 15.02 -14.55
N LYS A 80 -14.53 16.01 -13.70
CA LYS A 80 -15.85 16.22 -13.08
C LYS A 80 -16.80 16.87 -14.08
N ARG A 81 -18.05 16.41 -14.08
CA ARG A 81 -19.13 16.95 -14.92
C ARG A 81 -20.33 17.30 -14.03
N GLN A 82 -20.97 18.43 -14.28
CA GLN A 82 -22.10 18.87 -13.45
C GLN A 82 -23.29 17.92 -13.63
N GLY A 83 -23.78 17.36 -12.52
CA GLY A 83 -24.94 16.46 -12.54
C GLY A 83 -24.71 15.08 -13.18
N GLU A 84 -23.47 14.75 -13.58
CA GLU A 84 -23.14 13.50 -14.26
C GLU A 84 -21.99 12.73 -13.60
N SER A 85 -21.89 11.44 -13.90
CA SER A 85 -20.73 10.62 -13.50
C SER A 85 -19.42 11.19 -14.06
N CYS A 86 -18.36 11.17 -13.25
CA CYS A 86 -17.04 11.61 -13.67
C CYS A 86 -16.52 10.77 -14.84
N LEU A 87 -15.78 11.41 -15.73
CA LEU A 87 -14.99 10.74 -16.76
C LEU A 87 -13.61 10.41 -16.21
N MET A 88 -13.06 9.32 -16.71
CA MET A 88 -11.73 8.82 -16.41
C MET A 88 -10.96 8.78 -17.73
N GLN A 89 -9.81 9.43 -17.75
CA GLN A 89 -8.86 9.37 -18.86
C GLN A 89 -7.57 8.75 -18.35
N LEU A 90 -6.95 7.88 -19.15
CA LEU A 90 -5.65 7.33 -18.78
C LEU A 90 -4.57 8.41 -18.99
N LYS A 91 -3.79 8.69 -17.93
CA LYS A 91 -2.69 9.65 -18.01
C LYS A 91 -1.67 9.17 -19.06
N GLU A 92 -1.04 10.11 -19.73
CA GLU A 92 -0.20 9.84 -20.91
C GLU A 92 0.90 8.81 -20.64
N GLN A 93 1.56 8.92 -19.48
CA GLN A 93 2.63 7.99 -19.08
C GLN A 93 2.17 6.54 -18.85
N TYR A 94 0.86 6.27 -18.74
CA TYR A 94 0.33 4.93 -18.50
C TYR A 94 -0.38 4.34 -19.71
N ARG A 95 -0.26 4.96 -20.90
CA ARG A 95 -0.92 4.49 -22.13
C ARG A 95 -0.21 3.31 -22.81
N LYS A 96 0.94 2.89 -22.31
CA LYS A 96 1.62 1.64 -22.70
C LYS A 96 1.39 0.56 -21.65
N TYR A 97 1.30 -0.69 -22.11
CA TYR A 97 1.01 -1.83 -21.23
C TYR A 97 2.05 -1.95 -20.10
N ASP A 98 3.35 -1.89 -20.43
CA ASP A 98 4.42 -2.09 -19.43
C ASP A 98 4.39 -1.01 -18.33
N ASP A 99 4.11 0.24 -18.69
CA ASP A 99 4.02 1.35 -17.75
C ASP A 99 2.79 1.21 -16.83
N LEU A 100 1.62 0.87 -17.41
CA LEU A 100 0.41 0.62 -16.63
C LEU A 100 0.56 -0.60 -15.71
N ARG A 101 1.17 -1.67 -16.22
CA ARG A 101 1.39 -2.92 -15.48
C ARG A 101 2.33 -2.69 -14.30
N ARG A 102 3.40 -1.92 -14.50
CA ARG A 102 4.33 -1.55 -13.43
C ARG A 102 3.64 -0.78 -12.32
N GLU A 103 2.80 0.20 -12.65
CA GLU A 103 2.06 1.00 -11.67
C GLU A 103 0.98 0.18 -10.95
N HIS A 104 0.30 -0.71 -11.68
CA HIS A 104 -0.62 -1.69 -11.11
C HIS A 104 0.06 -2.58 -10.07
N ASP A 105 1.22 -3.15 -10.41
CA ASP A 105 1.96 -4.04 -9.52
C ASP A 105 2.48 -3.28 -8.30
N ALA A 106 3.01 -2.06 -8.50
CA ALA A 106 3.41 -1.17 -7.41
C ALA A 106 2.27 -0.91 -6.42
N GLN A 107 1.05 -0.70 -6.91
CA GLN A 107 -0.10 -0.50 -6.05
C GLN A 107 -0.46 -1.75 -5.22
N ILE A 108 -0.35 -2.95 -5.79
CA ILE A 108 -0.58 -4.20 -5.02
C ILE A 108 0.52 -4.37 -3.95
N ILE A 109 1.77 -4.08 -4.29
CA ILE A 109 2.89 -4.14 -3.34
C ILE A 109 2.69 -3.10 -2.23
N SER A 110 2.31 -1.86 -2.54
CA SER A 110 1.99 -0.83 -1.54
C SER A 110 0.92 -1.32 -0.55
N ILE A 111 -0.17 -1.91 -1.06
CA ILE A 111 -1.25 -2.48 -0.24
C ILE A 111 -0.73 -3.57 0.71
N SER A 112 0.17 -4.42 0.23
CA SER A 112 0.84 -5.44 1.04
C SER A 112 1.69 -4.80 2.14
N LEU A 113 2.49 -3.81 1.78
CA LEU A 113 3.40 -3.12 2.69
C LEU A 113 2.64 -2.41 3.82
N GLU A 114 1.57 -1.68 3.47
CA GLU A 114 0.65 -1.02 4.39
C GLU A 114 -0.05 -2.00 5.34
N SER A 115 -0.26 -3.25 4.91
CA SER A 115 -0.85 -4.30 5.73
C SER A 115 0.19 -5.15 6.48
N GLY A 116 1.46 -4.71 6.51
CA GLY A 116 2.55 -5.39 7.23
C GLY A 116 3.05 -6.67 6.56
N ILE A 117 2.62 -6.97 5.34
CA ILE A 117 3.02 -8.17 4.60
C ILE A 117 4.24 -7.82 3.74
N ARG A 118 5.36 -8.48 4.04
CA ARG A 118 6.62 -8.39 3.27
C ARG A 118 6.83 -9.70 2.52
N LEU A 119 7.03 -9.61 1.20
CA LEU A 119 7.28 -10.76 0.33
C LEU A 119 8.54 -10.49 -0.50
N SER A 120 9.29 -11.54 -0.81
CA SER A 120 10.47 -11.44 -1.67
C SER A 120 10.10 -11.20 -3.14
N PRO A 121 11.03 -10.70 -3.98
CA PRO A 121 10.80 -10.54 -5.41
C PRO A 121 10.37 -11.83 -6.12
N GLU A 122 10.90 -12.98 -5.70
CA GLU A 122 10.53 -14.32 -6.20
C GLU A 122 9.06 -14.65 -5.90
N GLN A 123 8.63 -14.36 -4.68
CA GLN A 123 7.25 -14.58 -4.25
C GLN A 123 6.31 -13.67 -5.04
N TRP A 124 6.67 -12.41 -5.25
CA TRP A 124 5.89 -11.49 -6.07
C TRP A 124 5.80 -11.91 -7.54
N SER A 125 6.93 -12.32 -8.14
CA SER A 125 6.95 -12.84 -9.51
C SER A 125 6.02 -14.05 -9.64
N SER A 126 6.06 -14.98 -8.68
CA SER A 126 5.18 -16.15 -8.65
C SER A 126 3.71 -15.76 -8.54
N LEU A 127 3.38 -14.83 -7.64
CA LEU A 127 2.00 -14.43 -7.37
C LEU A 127 1.35 -13.64 -8.50
N LEU A 128 2.10 -12.69 -9.09
CA LEU A 128 1.55 -11.75 -10.09
C LEU A 128 1.72 -12.22 -11.53
N TYR A 129 2.70 -13.07 -11.80
CA TYR A 129 3.02 -13.54 -13.16
C TYR A 129 2.94 -15.06 -13.32
N GLY A 130 2.94 -15.82 -12.21
CA GLY A 130 2.98 -17.28 -12.29
C GLY A 130 4.34 -17.84 -12.70
N ASP A 131 5.39 -17.01 -12.65
CA ASP A 131 6.74 -17.37 -13.08
C ASP A 131 7.83 -16.80 -12.16
N GLN A 132 9.09 -16.99 -12.54
CA GLN A 132 10.26 -16.47 -11.85
C GLN A 132 11.08 -15.51 -12.72
N ARG A 133 10.51 -15.04 -13.83
CA ARG A 133 11.21 -14.18 -14.82
C ARG A 133 11.12 -12.70 -14.45
N HIS A 134 10.14 -12.32 -13.64
CA HIS A 134 9.88 -10.93 -13.28
C HIS A 134 10.54 -10.50 -11.96
N LYS A 135 11.48 -11.28 -11.42
CA LYS A 135 12.17 -10.97 -10.14
C LYS A 135 12.82 -9.59 -10.13
N SER A 136 13.62 -9.27 -11.14
CA SER A 136 14.32 -7.98 -11.25
C SER A 136 13.33 -6.82 -11.38
N HIS A 137 12.22 -7.03 -12.10
CA HIS A 137 11.13 -6.07 -12.19
C HIS A 137 10.49 -5.82 -10.82
N MET A 138 10.16 -6.87 -10.07
CA MET A 138 9.60 -6.77 -8.71
C MET A 138 10.57 -6.08 -7.75
N GLN A 139 11.87 -6.44 -7.79
CA GLN A 139 12.90 -5.79 -7.00
C GLN A 139 12.95 -4.28 -7.27
N SER A 140 12.96 -3.89 -8.54
CA SER A 140 12.99 -2.47 -8.92
C SER A 140 11.75 -1.68 -8.45
N ILE A 141 10.57 -2.32 -8.39
CA ILE A 141 9.36 -1.69 -7.81
C ILE A 141 9.51 -1.54 -6.30
N ILE A 142 9.96 -2.58 -5.59
CA ILE A 142 10.16 -2.57 -4.14
C ILE A 142 11.16 -1.47 -3.75
N ASP A 143 12.29 -1.38 -4.46
CA ASP A 143 13.30 -0.36 -4.22
C ASP A 143 12.74 1.05 -4.42
N LYS A 144 11.98 1.27 -5.49
CA LYS A 144 11.32 2.57 -5.73
C LYS A 144 10.32 2.92 -4.63
N LEU A 145 9.51 1.96 -4.18
CA LEU A 145 8.54 2.18 -3.10
C LEU A 145 9.26 2.50 -1.78
N ASN A 146 10.34 1.77 -1.48
CA ASN A 146 11.16 2.03 -0.29
C ASN A 146 11.84 3.40 -0.34
N ALA A 147 12.34 3.81 -1.51
CA ALA A 147 12.92 5.14 -1.70
C ALA A 147 11.88 6.28 -1.61
N THR A 148 10.61 5.97 -1.88
CA THR A 148 9.50 6.95 -1.79
C THR A 148 8.87 6.98 -0.40
N ASN A 149 9.17 5.99 0.47
CA ASN A 149 8.74 6.07 1.86
C ASN A 149 9.31 7.34 2.48
N PRO A 150 8.52 8.06 3.31
CA PRO A 150 9.05 9.20 4.03
C PRO A 150 10.30 8.72 4.78
N PRO A 151 11.40 9.49 4.75
CA PRO A 151 12.55 9.17 5.57
C PRO A 151 12.13 9.00 7.03
N PHE A 152 12.91 8.22 7.77
CA PHE A 152 12.51 7.75 9.10
C PHE A 152 12.10 8.90 10.03
N ASP A 153 12.77 10.05 9.92
CA ASP A 153 12.42 11.32 10.57
C ASP A 153 10.96 11.75 10.35
N ARG A 154 10.48 11.71 9.11
CA ARG A 154 9.10 12.09 8.75
C ARG A 154 8.08 11.09 9.25
N LEU A 155 8.42 9.80 9.30
CA LEU A 155 7.55 8.79 9.92
C LEU A 155 7.40 9.05 11.43
N VAL A 156 8.49 9.46 12.10
CA VAL A 156 8.46 9.84 13.51
C VAL A 156 7.61 11.10 13.73
N ASP A 157 7.71 12.10 12.86
CA ASP A 157 6.87 13.32 12.95
C ASP A 157 5.38 13.02 12.72
N GLN A 158 5.04 12.13 11.79
CA GLN A 158 3.67 11.67 11.59
C GLN A 158 3.12 10.93 12.82
N LEU A 159 3.94 10.06 13.43
CA LEU A 159 3.58 9.37 14.67
C LEU A 159 3.39 10.37 15.82
N ALA A 160 4.30 11.33 15.98
CA ALA A 160 4.21 12.36 17.01
C ALA A 160 2.93 13.18 16.89
N LYS A 161 2.57 13.58 15.66
CA LYS A 161 1.32 14.29 15.40
C LYS A 161 0.09 13.45 15.75
N THR A 162 0.09 12.18 15.34
CA THR A 162 -1.03 11.26 15.62
C THR A 162 -1.21 11.06 17.13
N LEU A 163 -0.12 10.90 17.87
CA LEU A 163 -0.16 10.75 19.33
C LEU A 163 -0.56 12.03 20.06
N ALA A 164 -0.28 13.21 19.50
CA ALA A 164 -0.71 14.49 20.07
C ALA A 164 -2.22 14.75 19.91
N GLU A 165 -2.84 14.15 18.89
CA GLU A 165 -4.29 14.26 18.62
C GLU A 165 -5.12 13.22 19.40
N GLU A 166 -4.49 12.21 19.99
CA GLU A 166 -5.12 11.09 20.71
C GLU A 166 -4.85 11.17 22.23
N GLN A 167 -5.71 10.55 23.06
CA GLN A 167 -5.43 10.43 24.50
C GLN A 167 -4.30 9.41 24.74
N ASP A 168 -3.18 9.85 25.27
CA ASP A 168 -2.02 8.97 25.49
C ASP A 168 -2.19 8.09 26.75
N CYS A 169 -2.95 7.01 26.61
CA CYS A 169 -3.30 6.12 27.74
C CYS A 169 -2.13 5.26 28.27
N VAL A 170 -1.02 5.14 27.54
CA VAL A 170 0.12 4.26 27.93
C VAL A 170 1.48 4.94 27.82
N HIS A 171 1.51 6.27 27.71
CA HIS A 171 2.72 7.06 27.52
C HIS A 171 3.50 6.65 26.26
N LEU A 172 2.79 6.41 25.16
CA LEU A 172 3.37 6.17 23.85
C LEU A 172 4.08 7.42 23.33
N ALA A 173 3.64 8.63 23.70
CA ALA A 173 4.30 9.87 23.28
C ALA A 173 5.76 9.94 23.76
N ASP A 174 6.10 9.32 24.90
CA ASP A 174 7.47 9.26 25.41
C ASP A 174 8.41 8.52 24.43
N THR A 175 7.88 7.59 23.63
CA THR A 175 8.69 6.87 22.62
C THR A 175 9.20 7.79 21.51
N ILE A 176 8.55 8.94 21.26
CA ILE A 176 8.96 9.88 20.21
C ILE A 176 10.37 10.38 20.44
N VAL A 177 10.76 10.66 21.68
CA VAL A 177 12.12 11.14 21.99
C VAL A 177 13.15 10.06 21.63
N HIS A 178 12.83 8.80 21.92
CA HIS A 178 13.70 7.66 21.62
C HIS A 178 13.77 7.37 20.12
N PHE A 179 12.65 7.50 19.40
CA PHE A 179 12.66 7.40 17.95
C PHE A 179 13.49 8.52 17.30
N ARG A 180 13.44 9.75 17.82
CA ARG A 180 14.30 10.85 17.36
C ARG A 180 15.78 10.60 17.65
N SER A 181 16.13 9.99 18.78
CA SER A 181 17.50 9.55 19.06
C SER A 181 18.00 8.53 18.01
N LEU A 182 17.13 7.63 17.56
CA LEU A 182 17.47 6.67 16.50
C LEU A 182 17.60 7.32 15.12
N VAL A 183 16.79 8.34 14.81
CA VAL A 183 16.94 9.15 13.58
C VAL A 183 18.31 9.82 13.54
N GLN A 184 18.71 10.45 14.66
CA GLN A 184 20.03 11.08 14.76
C GLN A 184 21.15 10.04 14.64
N PHE A 185 20.99 8.88 15.27
CA PHE A 185 21.94 7.79 15.15
C PHE A 185 22.13 7.34 13.69
N ASP A 186 21.04 7.15 12.95
CA ASP A 186 21.05 6.74 11.53
C ASP A 186 21.82 7.75 10.66
N GLN A 187 21.57 9.04 10.85
CA GLN A 187 22.26 10.11 10.12
C GLN A 187 23.76 10.18 10.41
N HIS A 188 24.19 9.82 11.63
CA HIS A 188 25.59 9.83 12.04
C HIS A 188 26.40 8.59 11.63
N ILE A 189 25.78 7.56 11.04
CA ILE A 189 26.49 6.38 10.54
C ILE A 189 27.24 6.71 9.23
N ASP A 190 26.72 7.63 8.42
CA ASP A 190 27.25 7.96 7.10
C ASP A 190 28.36 9.02 7.11
N GLU A 191 28.47 9.81 8.19
CA GLU A 191 29.47 10.86 8.38
C GLU A 191 30.67 10.33 9.18
N GLU A 192 31.72 9.84 8.48
CA GLU A 192 33.04 9.51 9.04
C GLU A 192 33.06 8.57 10.28
N ASN A 193 32.68 7.31 10.06
CA ASN A 193 33.26 6.08 10.62
C ASN A 193 33.86 6.06 12.05
N THR A 194 33.28 6.76 13.02
CA THR A 194 33.49 6.46 14.45
C THR A 194 32.21 6.75 15.22
N CYS A 195 31.25 5.82 15.17
CA CYS A 195 30.13 5.86 16.11
C CYS A 195 30.69 5.76 17.54
N CYS A 196 30.65 6.86 18.30
CA CYS A 196 31.11 6.85 19.68
C CYS A 196 30.33 5.80 20.48
N PHE A 197 31.00 5.06 21.37
CA PHE A 197 30.38 4.02 22.19
C PHE A 197 29.14 4.52 22.95
N SER A 198 29.13 5.80 23.35
CA SER A 198 27.97 6.47 23.94
C SER A 198 26.75 6.51 23.01
N ASN A 199 26.94 6.72 21.70
CA ASN A 199 25.84 6.77 20.74
C ASN A 199 25.20 5.40 20.57
N ILE A 200 26.01 4.33 20.62
CA ILE A 200 25.53 2.94 20.58
C ILE A 200 24.69 2.65 21.84
N ILE A 201 25.16 3.05 23.02
CA ILE A 201 24.41 2.88 24.27
C ILE A 201 23.05 3.60 24.18
N ILE A 202 23.05 4.87 23.77
CA ILE A 202 21.82 5.67 23.63
C ILE A 202 20.85 5.01 22.63
N ALA A 203 21.35 4.48 21.51
CA ALA A 203 20.53 3.77 20.54
C ALA A 203 19.93 2.49 21.12
N ILE A 204 20.73 1.67 21.82
CA ILE A 204 20.26 0.43 22.47
C ILE A 204 19.21 0.74 23.53
N ASP A 205 19.46 1.70 24.42
CA ASP A 205 18.51 2.11 25.46
C ASP A 205 17.20 2.63 24.83
N SER A 206 17.30 3.38 23.73
CA SER A 206 16.15 3.86 22.98
C SER A 206 15.34 2.71 22.37
N ILE A 207 16.00 1.72 21.77
CA ILE A 207 15.34 0.51 21.24
C ILE A 207 14.64 -0.25 22.37
N ILE A 208 15.33 -0.49 23.50
CA ILE A 208 14.75 -1.20 24.65
C ILE A 208 13.51 -0.47 25.15
N PHE A 209 13.56 0.85 25.29
CA PHE A 209 12.43 1.64 25.74
C PHE A 209 11.25 1.55 24.76
N ILE A 210 11.50 1.76 23.46
CA ILE A 210 10.48 1.68 22.41
C ILE A 210 9.81 0.31 22.42
N VAL A 211 10.58 -0.78 22.40
CA VAL A 211 10.05 -2.14 22.37
C VAL A 211 9.24 -2.43 23.63
N THR A 212 9.74 -2.02 24.80
CA THR A 212 9.02 -2.18 26.07
C THR A 212 7.66 -1.49 26.03
N ARG A 213 7.61 -0.23 25.56
CA ARG A 213 6.36 0.53 25.44
C ARG A 213 5.41 -0.04 24.40
N MET A 214 5.93 -0.52 23.27
CA MET A 214 5.12 -1.22 22.27
C MET A 214 4.49 -2.50 22.84
N ILE A 215 5.24 -3.29 23.61
CA ILE A 215 4.70 -4.48 24.29
C ILE A 215 3.60 -4.06 25.26
N THR A 216 3.84 -3.05 26.11
CA THR A 216 2.81 -2.54 27.04
C THR A 216 1.54 -2.10 26.31
N PHE A 217 1.69 -1.38 25.20
CA PHE A 217 0.55 -0.95 24.39
C PHE A 217 -0.23 -2.13 23.79
N ILE A 218 0.46 -3.11 23.20
CA ILE A 218 -0.18 -4.30 22.62
C ILE A 218 -0.90 -5.10 23.71
N THR A 219 -0.31 -5.26 24.89
CA THR A 219 -0.94 -5.91 26.05
C THR A 219 -2.16 -5.14 26.54
N TYR A 220 -2.10 -3.80 26.58
CA TYR A 220 -3.24 -2.95 26.92
C TYR A 220 -4.40 -3.14 25.93
N ILE A 221 -4.12 -3.08 24.63
CA ILE A 221 -5.13 -3.30 23.57
C ILE A 221 -5.73 -4.71 23.67
N TYR A 222 -4.91 -5.72 23.95
CA TYR A 222 -5.39 -7.08 24.19
C TYR A 222 -6.32 -7.16 25.41
N GLY A 223 -5.94 -6.52 26.52
CA GLY A 223 -6.76 -6.45 27.74
C GLY A 223 -8.13 -5.79 27.51
N GLN A 224 -8.19 -4.79 26.62
CA GLN A 224 -9.45 -4.08 26.31
C GLN A 224 -10.32 -4.79 25.27
N THR A 225 -9.72 -5.48 24.28
CA THR A 225 -10.46 -6.02 23.13
C THR A 225 -10.55 -7.55 23.10
N GLY A 226 -9.82 -8.25 23.97
CA GLY A 226 -9.66 -9.70 23.95
C GLY A 226 -8.94 -10.23 22.70
N THR A 227 -8.37 -9.34 21.88
CA THR A 227 -7.70 -9.68 20.63
C THR A 227 -6.45 -8.83 20.41
N TYR A 228 -5.41 -9.39 19.80
CA TYR A 228 -4.21 -8.62 19.42
C TYR A 228 -4.44 -7.76 18.15
N SER A 229 -5.70 -7.53 17.76
CA SER A 229 -6.03 -6.85 16.51
C SER A 229 -5.95 -5.34 16.67
N LEU A 230 -4.87 -4.74 16.16
CA LEU A 230 -4.66 -3.29 16.09
C LEU A 230 -5.67 -2.55 15.19
N TYR A 231 -6.49 -3.28 14.42
CA TYR A 231 -7.49 -2.72 13.52
C TYR A 231 -8.86 -2.46 14.17
N LYS A 232 -9.11 -2.97 15.37
CA LYS A 232 -10.30 -2.62 16.16
C LYS A 232 -9.92 -1.46 17.06
N ASN A 233 -10.05 -0.25 16.56
CA ASN A 233 -9.76 0.97 17.30
C ASN A 233 -10.66 1.05 18.55
N PRO A 234 -10.14 0.87 19.79
CA PRO A 234 -10.97 0.97 20.99
C PRO A 234 -11.27 2.42 21.38
N MET A 235 -10.54 3.40 20.81
CA MET A 235 -10.68 4.83 21.14
C MET A 235 -11.92 5.48 20.50
N LYS A 236 -12.59 4.82 19.55
CA LYS A 236 -13.83 5.34 18.94
C LYS A 236 -15.12 4.98 19.67
N ASN A 237 -15.07 4.21 20.76
CA ASN A 237 -16.27 3.75 21.46
C ASN A 237 -16.72 4.65 22.64
N HIS A 238 -16.21 5.88 22.76
CA HIS A 238 -16.67 6.84 23.78
C HIS A 238 -17.33 8.09 23.16
N PHE A 239 -18.19 7.89 22.17
CA PHE A 239 -19.21 8.88 21.80
C PHE A 239 -20.58 8.18 21.69
N ILE A 240 -21.26 8.11 22.83
CA ILE A 240 -22.72 8.31 22.94
C ILE A 240 -22.88 9.52 23.86
#